data_AF-A0A154PMQ6-F1
#
_entry.id   AF-A0A154PMQ6-F1
#
_cell.length_a   1.000
_cell.length_b   1.000
_cell.length_c   1.000
_cell.angle_alpha   90.00
_cell.angle_beta   90.00
_cell.angle_gamma   90.00
#
_symmetry.space_group_name_H-M   'P 1'
#
loop_
_entity.id
_entity.type
_entity.pdbx_description
1 polymer ?
#
loop_
_entity_poly.entity_id
_entity_poly.type
_entity_poly.pdbx_seq_one_letter_code
_entity_poly.pdbx_strand_id
1 'polypeptide(L)'
;MTSYTFSKKSFKPTPPEKGSFPLDHEGLCKVVMLKYMRCLYENKNENTVCRNMAKDYLACRMDNQLMVQEDWSTIGYADQVKET
;
A
#
# COMPACT_ATOMS: atom_id res chain seq x y z
N MET A 1 -11.06 31.36 30.17
CA MET A 1 -9.85 31.39 29.31
C MET A 1 -10.33 31.67 27.90
N THR A 2 -9.96 32.81 27.35
CA THR A 2 -10.46 33.35 26.08
C THR A 2 -9.84 32.58 24.91
N SER A 3 -10.69 31.97 24.08
CA SER A 3 -10.29 31.22 22.90
C SER A 3 -9.78 32.16 21.81
N TYR A 4 -8.47 32.14 21.57
CA TYR A 4 -7.83 32.80 20.44
C TYR A 4 -7.99 31.95 19.16
N THR A 5 -9.14 32.00 18.51
CA THR A 5 -9.29 31.50 17.14
C THR A 5 -8.81 32.57 16.17
N PHE A 6 -7.48 32.76 16.09
CA PHE A 6 -6.88 33.54 15.01
C PHE A 6 -7.19 32.86 13.68
N SER A 7 -7.69 33.65 12.74
CA SER A 7 -8.03 33.32 11.36
C SER A 7 -6.95 32.46 10.69
N LYS A 8 -7.03 31.13 10.84
CA LYS A 8 -6.17 30.20 10.12
C LYS A 8 -6.68 30.17 8.69
N LYS A 9 -5.86 30.71 7.78
CA LYS A 9 -6.02 30.54 6.33
C LYS A 9 -6.38 29.07 6.07
N SER A 10 -7.50 28.80 5.40
CA SER A 10 -7.94 27.43 5.12
C SER A 10 -6.80 26.67 4.47
N PHE A 11 -6.27 25.64 5.12
CA PHE A 11 -5.27 24.77 4.51
C PHE A 11 -5.98 24.04 3.36
N LYS A 12 -5.61 24.39 2.12
CA LYS A 12 -6.03 23.64 0.94
C LYS A 12 -4.91 22.66 0.64
N PRO A 13 -4.98 21.40 1.13
CA PRO A 13 -3.96 20.41 0.82
C PRO A 13 -3.89 20.22 -0.69
N THR A 14 -2.67 20.17 -1.23
CA THR A 14 -2.45 19.67 -2.59
C THR A 14 -2.81 18.18 -2.59
N PRO A 15 -3.70 17.72 -3.48
CA PRO A 15 -4.01 16.30 -3.57
C PRO A 15 -2.75 15.50 -3.96
N PRO A 16 -2.60 14.26 -3.49
CA PRO A 16 -1.53 13.38 -3.94
C PRO A 16 -1.62 13.16 -5.45
N GLU A 17 -0.48 13.07 -6.14
CA GLU A 17 -0.44 12.86 -7.59
C GLU A 17 -1.19 11.60 -8.04
N LYS A 18 -1.16 10.53 -7.23
CA LYS A 18 -1.84 9.26 -7.51
C LYS A 18 -3.19 9.12 -6.78
N GLY A 19 -3.71 10.20 -6.19
CA GLY A 19 -4.92 10.16 -5.37
C GLY A 19 -4.72 9.46 -4.02
N SER A 20 -5.81 9.34 -3.26
CA SER A 20 -5.84 8.55 -2.02
C SER A 20 -5.96 7.07 -2.35
N PHE A 21 -5.11 6.24 -1.74
CA PHE A 21 -5.14 4.80 -1.93
C PHE A 21 -6.50 4.21 -1.50
N PRO A 22 -7.22 3.49 -2.38
CA PRO A 22 -8.51 2.89 -2.02
C PRO A 22 -8.37 1.97 -0.82
N LEU A 23 -9.31 2.02 0.12
CA LEU A 23 -9.36 1.06 1.22
C LEU A 23 -10.08 -0.20 0.76
N ASP A 24 -9.57 -1.37 1.18
CA ASP A 24 -10.22 -2.66 0.95
C ASP A 24 -11.39 -2.84 1.93
N HIS A 25 -12.52 -2.20 1.63
CA HIS A 25 -13.70 -2.23 2.49
C HIS A 25 -14.36 -3.60 2.53
N GLU A 26 -14.35 -4.32 1.41
CA GLU A 26 -14.98 -5.65 1.26
C GLU A 26 -14.05 -6.78 1.73
N GLY A 27 -12.77 -6.49 1.93
CA GLY A 27 -11.78 -7.46 2.39
C GLY A 27 -11.40 -8.48 1.33
N LEU A 28 -11.47 -8.11 0.04
CA LEU A 28 -11.17 -9.00 -1.09
C LEU A 28 -9.74 -9.54 -1.02
N CYS A 29 -8.80 -8.72 -0.53
CA CYS A 29 -7.39 -9.10 -0.41
C CYS A 29 -6.98 -9.42 1.04
N LYS A 30 -7.94 -9.53 1.96
CA LYS A 30 -7.67 -9.74 3.40
C LYS A 30 -6.88 -11.02 3.69
N VAL A 31 -7.18 -12.12 3.00
CA VAL A 31 -6.48 -13.40 3.22
C VAL A 31 -5.01 -13.30 2.82
N VAL A 32 -4.72 -12.68 1.68
CA VAL A 32 -3.35 -12.49 1.18
C VAL A 32 -2.60 -11.50 2.07
N MET A 33 -3.26 -10.41 2.49
CA MET A 33 -2.74 -9.46 3.46
C MET A 33 -2.33 -10.17 4.76
N LEU A 34 -3.18 -11.05 5.32
CA LEU A 34 -2.86 -11.77 6.55
C LEU A 34 -1.66 -12.71 6.40
N LYS A 35 -1.48 -13.35 5.23
CA LYS A 35 -0.29 -14.16 4.95
C LYS A 35 0.98 -13.30 4.96
N TYR A 36 0.94 -12.13 4.33
CA TYR A 36 2.07 -11.19 4.35
C TYR A 36 2.36 -10.68 5.78
N MET A 37 1.33 -10.27 6.52
CA MET A 37 1.49 -9.78 7.90
C MET A 37 2.01 -10.86 8.85
N ARG A 38 1.59 -12.12 8.67
CA ARG A 38 2.15 -13.25 9.42
C ARG A 38 3.64 -13.41 9.14
N CYS A 39 4.04 -13.38 7.87
CA CYS A 39 5.45 -13.47 7.50
C CYS A 39 6.28 -12.36 8.17
N LEU A 40 5.80 -11.11 8.13
CA LEU A 40 6.49 -10.01 8.80
C LEU A 40 6.63 -10.26 10.30
N TYR A 41 5.55 -10.68 10.96
CA TYR A 41 5.57 -10.96 12.39
C TYR A 41 6.59 -12.04 12.76
N GLU A 42 6.61 -13.15 12.01
CA GLU A 42 7.53 -14.27 12.23
C GLU A 42 9.00 -13.88 11.97
N ASN A 43 9.24 -12.99 11.00
CA ASN A 43 10.57 -12.56 10.59
C ASN A 43 10.97 -11.19 11.19
N LYS A 44 10.40 -10.79 12.32
CA LYS A 44 10.76 -9.54 13.04
C LYS A 44 10.68 -8.28 12.16
N ASN A 45 9.67 -8.22 11.30
CA ASN A 45 9.42 -7.19 10.30
C ASN A 45 10.47 -7.07 9.19
N GLU A 46 11.22 -8.14 8.92
CA GLU A 46 12.15 -8.19 7.79
C GLU A 46 11.39 -8.40 6.47
N ASN A 47 11.28 -7.33 5.68
CA ASN A 47 10.50 -7.33 4.44
C ASN A 47 11.15 -8.12 3.29
N THR A 48 12.47 -8.20 3.24
CA THR A 48 13.22 -8.91 2.18
C THR A 48 12.81 -10.38 2.09
N VAL A 49 12.61 -11.03 3.24
CA VAL A 49 12.15 -12.43 3.34
C VAL A 49 10.70 -12.59 2.89
N CYS A 50 9.85 -11.59 3.15
CA CYS A 50 8.41 -11.62 2.88
C CYS A 50 8.01 -11.03 1.53
N ARG A 51 9.00 -10.74 0.67
CA ARG A 51 8.82 -10.02 -0.60
C ARG A 51 7.86 -10.72 -1.56
N ASN A 52 7.86 -12.05 -1.57
CA ASN A 52 6.94 -12.83 -2.41
C ASN A 52 5.48 -12.65 -1.96
N MET A 53 5.21 -12.72 -0.65
CA MET A 53 3.87 -12.50 -0.10
C MET A 53 3.41 -11.04 -0.28
N ALA A 54 4.35 -10.09 -0.23
CA ALA A 54 4.07 -8.70 -0.53
C ALA A 54 3.68 -8.50 -2.00
N LYS A 55 4.36 -9.18 -2.93
CA LYS A 55 4.02 -9.17 -4.36
C LYS A 55 2.60 -9.70 -4.60
N ASP A 56 2.26 -10.85 -4.01
CA ASP A 56 0.92 -11.44 -4.14
C ASP A 56 -0.17 -10.49 -3.60
N TYR A 57 0.11 -9.81 -2.48
CA TYR A 57 -0.81 -8.85 -1.91
C TYR A 57 -1.03 -7.63 -2.83
N LEU A 58 0.04 -7.09 -3.42
CA LEU A 58 -0.04 -5.99 -4.37
C LEU A 58 -0.76 -6.41 -5.66
N ALA A 59 -0.51 -7.63 -6.16
CA ALA A 59 -1.19 -8.19 -7.32
C ALA A 59 -2.70 -8.25 -7.09
N CYS A 60 -3.13 -8.82 -5.96
CA CYS A 60 -4.55 -8.86 -5.59
C CYS A 60 -5.20 -7.46 -5.61
N ARG A 61 -4.49 -6.44 -5.10
CA ARG A 61 -5.01 -5.07 -5.06
C ARG A 61 -5.12 -4.44 -6.45
N MET A 62 -4.16 -4.70 -7.33
CA MET A 62 -4.18 -4.25 -8.72
C MET A 62 -5.31 -4.92 -9.51
N ASP A 63 -5.57 -6.20 -9.28
CA ASP A 63 -6.62 -6.97 -9.94
C ASP A 63 -8.03 -6.52 -9.51
N ASN A 64 -8.19 -6.16 -8.23
CA ASN A 64 -9.47 -5.73 -7.65
C ASN A 64 -9.67 -4.20 -7.69
N GLN A 65 -8.87 -3.47 -8.48
CA GLN A 65 -8.98 -2.00 -8.62
C GLN A 65 -8.81 -1.22 -7.29
N LEU A 66 -8.17 -1.84 -6.29
CA LEU A 66 -7.80 -1.25 -5.01
C LEU A 66 -6.43 -0.56 -5.04
N MET A 67 -5.78 -0.59 -6.21
CA MET A 67 -4.50 0.03 -6.54
C MET A 67 -4.45 0.22 -8.06
N VAL A 68 -3.83 1.31 -8.52
CA VAL A 68 -3.57 1.51 -9.96
C VAL A 68 -2.62 0.41 -10.45
N GLN A 69 -2.92 -0.17 -11.61
CA GLN A 69 -2.02 -1.14 -12.24
C GLN A 69 -0.73 -0.44 -12.65
N GLU A 70 0.39 -0.94 -12.16
CA GLU A 70 1.73 -0.40 -12.39
C GLU A 70 2.68 -1.54 -12.73
N ASP A 71 3.72 -1.25 -13.51
CA ASP A 71 4.74 -2.25 -13.83
C ASP A 71 5.51 -2.65 -12.57
N TRP A 72 5.76 -3.95 -12.42
CA TRP A 72 6.51 -4.51 -11.30
C TRP A 72 7.90 -3.88 -11.13
N SER A 73 8.53 -3.45 -12.22
CA SER A 73 9.81 -2.72 -12.18
C SER A 73 9.70 -1.37 -11.46
N THR A 74 8.61 -0.63 -11.66
CA THR A 74 8.37 0.70 -11.09
C THR A 74 8.05 0.65 -9.60
N ILE A 75 7.41 -0.43 -9.15
CA ILE A 75 7.05 -0.65 -7.73
C ILE A 75 8.08 -1.48 -6.94
N GLY A 76 9.29 -1.63 -7.49
CA GLY A 76 10.43 -2.20 -6.76
C GLY A 76 10.54 -3.73 -6.81
N TYR A 77 10.09 -4.37 -7.89
CA TYR A 77 10.21 -5.82 -8.16
C TYR A 77 10.92 -6.12 -9.49
N ALA A 78 11.78 -5.21 -9.95
CA ALA A 78 12.47 -5.31 -11.25
C ALA A 78 13.35 -6.56 -11.41
N ASP A 79 13.87 -7.09 -10.31
CA ASP A 79 14.65 -8.33 -10.24
C ASP A 79 13.79 -9.58 -10.47
N GLN A 80 12.54 -9.60 -10.00
CA GLN A 80 11.64 -10.75 -10.14
C GLN A 80 10.95 -10.85 -11.51
N VAL A 81 11.13 -9.85 -12.38
CA VAL A 81 10.62 -9.86 -13.77
C VAL A 81 11.62 -10.50 -14.73
N LYS A 82 12.89 -10.60 -14.33
CA LYS A 82 13.99 -11.11 -15.18
C LYS A 82 14.17 -12.64 -15.14
N GLU A 83 13.39 -13.36 -14.32
CA GLU A 83 13.51 -14.82 -14.14
C GLU A 83 12.53 -15.65 -14.99
N THR A 84 11.94 -15.08 -16.03
CA THR A 84 11.16 -15.80 -17.05
C THR A 84 11.70 -15.48 -18.43
#